data_AF-A0A2M7MI32-F1
#
_entry.id   AF-A0A2M7MI32-F1
#
_cell.length_a   1.000
_cell.length_b   1.000
_cell.length_c   1.000
_cell.angle_alpha   90.00
_cell.angle_beta   90.00
_cell.angle_gamma   90.00
#
_symmetry.space_group_name_H-M   'P 1'
#
loop_
_entity.id
_entity.type
_entity.pdbx_description
1 polymer ?
#
loop_
_entity_poly.entity_id
_entity_poly.type
_entity_poly.pdbx_seq_one_letter_code
_entity_poly.pdbx_strand_id
1 'polypeptide(L)'
;SMASWIIGHLKIALLLEDSGYKMENGDKFNLYLTNTLDFSKIEGQGGIFENVLKEEAEVAGKIKRNKKILVITGNPPYLANSSNIIQKGTEFYNVYESYKEIVRKEEKNIKPLSDDYIKFIAFAHYKIKQAGKGIVGIITNNSYLDGLIHRDLRRKLSEDFDEIYILNLHGNSKRKEKNPAGGKDENVFNIQQGVGIILLVKK
;
A
#
# COMPACT_ATOMS: atom_id res chain seq x y z
N SER A 1 3.15 15.11 -2.14
CA SER A 1 3.58 16.52 -2.13
C SER A 1 2.69 17.29 -1.16
N MET A 2 3.13 18.48 -0.70
CA MET A 2 2.34 19.32 0.21
C MET A 2 0.96 19.68 -0.37
N ALA A 3 0.92 19.94 -1.68
CA ALA A 3 -0.34 20.18 -2.41
C ALA A 3 -1.34 19.02 -2.24
N SER A 4 -0.89 17.76 -2.33
CA SER A 4 -1.76 16.60 -2.11
C SER A 4 -2.31 16.53 -0.69
N TRP A 5 -1.54 16.96 0.32
CA TRP A 5 -1.96 16.97 1.71
C TRP A 5 -3.02 18.03 1.99
N ILE A 6 -2.81 19.25 1.50
CA ILE A 6 -3.77 20.37 1.64
C ILE A 6 -5.07 20.01 0.92
N ILE A 7 -4.98 19.51 -0.32
CA ILE A 7 -6.16 19.08 -1.08
C ILE A 7 -6.88 17.93 -0.36
N GLY A 8 -6.13 16.99 0.22
CA GLY A 8 -6.70 15.89 1.00
C GLY A 8 -7.51 16.38 2.20
N HIS A 9 -6.93 17.28 3.00
CA HIS A 9 -7.61 17.88 4.16
C HIS A 9 -8.86 18.65 3.74
N LEU A 10 -8.74 19.50 2.70
CA LEU A 10 -9.85 20.29 2.20
C LEU A 10 -11.00 19.41 1.70
N LYS A 11 -10.69 18.37 0.91
CA LYS A 11 -11.72 17.46 0.38
C LYS A 11 -12.45 16.71 1.50
N ILE A 12 -11.73 16.25 2.52
CA ILE A 12 -12.35 15.56 3.66
C ILE A 12 -13.25 16.52 4.44
N ALA A 13 -12.79 17.75 4.68
CA ALA A 13 -13.59 18.77 5.36
C ALA A 13 -14.90 19.05 4.59
N LEU A 14 -14.82 19.26 3.27
CA LEU A 14 -16.00 19.47 2.42
C LEU A 14 -16.96 18.28 2.44
N LEU A 15 -16.44 17.05 2.35
CA LEU A 15 -17.27 15.84 2.40
C LEU A 15 -17.99 15.66 3.74
N LEU A 16 -17.32 15.99 4.84
CA LEU A 16 -17.92 15.92 6.17
C LEU A 16 -19.00 16.97 6.33
N GLU A 17 -18.76 18.20 5.87
CA GLU A 17 -19.76 19.28 5.85
C GLU A 17 -20.99 18.88 5.03
N ASP A 18 -20.79 18.33 3.82
CA ASP A 18 -21.86 17.83 2.96
C ASP A 18 -22.67 16.68 3.61
N SER A 19 -22.01 15.85 4.42
CA SER A 19 -22.67 14.77 5.18
C SER A 19 -23.47 15.26 6.39
N GLY A 20 -23.45 16.56 6.67
CA GLY A 20 -24.07 17.17 7.85
C GLY A 20 -23.24 17.07 9.13
N TYR A 21 -21.98 16.62 9.04
CA TYR A 21 -21.05 16.60 10.16
C TYR A 21 -20.50 18.02 10.39
N LYS A 22 -20.85 18.64 11.51
CA LYS A 22 -20.30 19.92 11.94
C LYS A 22 -19.03 19.66 12.75
N MET A 23 -17.88 20.00 12.17
CA MET A 23 -16.61 19.97 12.91
C MET A 23 -16.65 21.02 14.03
N GLU A 24 -16.31 20.63 15.26
CA GLU A 24 -16.15 21.57 16.36
C GLU A 24 -14.79 22.29 16.28
N ASN A 25 -14.66 23.46 16.91
CA ASN A 25 -13.40 24.19 16.96
C ASN A 25 -12.32 23.35 17.67
N GLY A 26 -11.36 22.84 16.91
CA GLY A 26 -10.28 21.97 17.41
C GLY A 26 -10.37 20.53 16.91
N ASP A 27 -11.48 20.12 16.27
CA ASP A 27 -11.56 18.84 15.60
C ASP A 27 -10.60 18.81 14.41
N LYS A 28 -9.64 17.88 14.46
CA LYS A 28 -8.74 17.61 13.34
C LYS A 28 -8.95 16.17 12.91
N PHE A 29 -9.32 15.98 11.65
CA PHE A 29 -9.35 14.65 11.07
C PHE A 29 -7.94 14.06 11.10
N ASN A 30 -7.84 12.77 11.44
CA ASN A 30 -6.57 12.05 11.58
C ASN A 30 -5.95 11.70 10.20
N LEU A 31 -5.75 12.71 9.35
CA LEU A 31 -5.07 12.60 8.07
C LEU A 31 -3.62 13.06 8.23
N TYR A 32 -2.69 12.11 8.15
CA TYR A 32 -1.28 12.38 8.36
C TYR A 32 -0.49 12.35 7.05
N LEU A 33 0.43 13.30 6.87
CA LEU A 33 1.38 13.25 5.75
C LEU A 33 2.59 12.40 6.12
N THR A 34 2.76 11.26 5.47
CA THR A 34 3.95 10.42 5.70
C THR A 34 4.23 9.51 4.52
N ASN A 35 5.50 9.16 4.29
CA ASN A 35 5.82 8.01 3.44
C ASN A 35 5.49 6.74 4.22
N THR A 36 4.46 6.00 3.80
CA THR A 36 3.97 4.81 4.52
C THR A 36 5.05 3.76 4.75
N LEU A 37 5.99 3.61 3.82
CA LEU A 37 7.05 2.60 3.86
C LEU A 37 8.30 3.07 4.61
N ASP A 38 8.38 4.35 4.93
CA ASP A 38 9.48 4.94 5.69
C ASP A 38 9.14 4.99 7.18
N PHE A 39 10.04 4.45 7.98
CA PHE A 39 9.98 4.42 9.45
C PHE A 39 11.13 5.21 10.09
N SER A 40 12.03 5.79 9.28
CA SER A 40 13.13 6.64 9.77
C SER A 40 12.59 7.91 10.41
N LYS A 41 13.39 8.50 11.32
CA LYS A 41 13.08 9.82 11.87
C LYS A 41 13.41 10.88 10.82
N ILE A 42 12.54 11.88 10.67
CA ILE A 42 12.86 13.05 9.86
C ILE A 42 13.88 13.89 10.64
N GLU A 43 15.17 13.74 10.32
CA GLU A 43 16.21 14.63 10.80
C GLU A 43 16.32 15.84 9.85
N GLY A 44 16.19 17.05 10.39
CA GLY A 44 16.37 18.30 9.63
C GLY A 44 16.44 19.51 10.55
N GLN A 45 17.05 20.61 10.09
CA GLN A 45 17.07 21.90 10.79
C GLN A 45 16.28 22.96 10.01
N GLY A 46 15.39 23.68 10.70
CA GLY A 46 15.06 25.07 10.38
C GLY A 46 13.83 25.37 9.53
N GLY A 47 12.69 25.67 10.18
CA GLY A 47 11.55 26.40 9.60
C GLY A 47 10.21 26.06 10.26
N ILE A 48 9.28 27.02 10.38
CA ILE A 48 7.92 26.78 10.95
C ILE A 48 7.22 25.65 10.19
N PHE A 49 7.32 25.66 8.86
CA PHE A 49 6.70 24.65 8.00
C PHE A 49 7.34 23.26 8.11
N GLU A 50 8.66 23.19 8.25
CA GLU A 50 9.34 21.90 8.45
C GLU A 50 9.02 21.30 9.82
N ASN A 51 8.83 22.15 10.82
CA ASN A 51 8.43 21.70 12.16
C ASN A 51 7.01 21.11 12.15
N VAL A 52 6.06 21.73 11.46
CA VAL A 52 4.70 21.16 11.28
C VAL A 52 4.75 19.81 10.56
N LEU A 53 5.56 19.68 9.51
CA LEU A 53 5.73 18.42 8.78
C LEU A 53 6.41 17.33 9.63
N LYS A 54 7.38 17.71 10.46
CA LYS A 54 8.02 16.79 11.42
C LYS A 54 7.04 16.32 12.48
N GLU A 55 6.27 17.22 13.07
CA GLU A 55 5.24 16.87 14.06
C GLU A 55 4.22 15.89 13.46
N GLU A 56 3.70 16.18 12.26
CA GLU A 56 2.82 15.27 11.51
C GLU A 56 3.45 13.90 11.27
N ALA A 57 4.70 13.88 10.81
CA ALA A 57 5.42 12.63 10.55
C ALA A 57 5.73 11.83 11.82
N GLU A 58 6.02 12.51 12.93
CA GLU A 58 6.23 11.88 14.24
C GLU A 58 4.95 11.24 14.76
N VAL A 59 3.81 11.95 14.67
CA VAL A 59 2.50 11.42 15.05
C VAL A 59 2.14 10.23 14.16
N ALA A 60 2.33 10.35 12.85
CA ALA A 60 2.12 9.26 11.91
C ALA A 60 3.01 8.05 12.24
N GLY A 61 4.29 8.30 12.58
CA GLY A 61 5.24 7.27 12.99
C GLY A 61 4.80 6.56 14.28
N LYS A 62 4.28 7.29 15.27
CA LYS A 62 3.72 6.70 16.50
C LYS A 62 2.50 5.82 16.18
N ILE A 63 1.62 6.26 15.29
CA ILE A 63 0.45 5.46 14.87
C ILE A 63 0.89 4.19 14.14
N LYS A 64 1.79 4.34 13.15
CA LYS A 64 2.36 3.20 12.42
C LYS A 64 3.01 2.20 13.35
N ARG A 65 3.71 2.63 14.40
CA ARG A 65 4.42 1.71 15.30
C ARG A 65 3.49 1.08 16.35
N ASN A 66 2.59 1.87 16.94
CA ASN A 66 1.97 1.50 18.21
C ASN A 66 0.45 1.24 18.14
N LYS A 67 -0.24 1.71 17.10
CA LYS A 67 -1.69 1.51 16.99
C LYS A 67 -2.01 0.27 16.16
N LYS A 68 -3.02 -0.47 16.61
CA LYS A 68 -3.66 -1.53 15.82
C LYS A 68 -4.45 -0.88 14.69
N ILE A 69 -4.11 -1.21 13.45
CA ILE A 69 -4.82 -0.73 12.26
C ILE A 69 -5.68 -1.89 11.76
N LEU A 70 -7.01 -1.70 11.77
CA LEU A 70 -7.97 -2.73 11.38
C LEU A 70 -8.37 -2.66 9.92
N VAL A 71 -8.22 -1.49 9.27
CA VAL A 71 -8.60 -1.30 7.87
C VAL A 71 -7.49 -0.55 7.16
N ILE A 72 -7.05 -1.08 6.03
CA ILE A 72 -6.03 -0.46 5.17
C ILE A 72 -6.59 -0.42 3.75
N THR A 73 -6.67 0.77 3.16
CA THR A 73 -7.15 0.96 1.80
C THR A 73 -6.30 1.97 1.04
N GLY A 74 -6.30 1.89 -0.29
CA GLY A 74 -5.64 2.86 -1.15
C GLY A 74 -5.16 2.32 -2.49
N ASN A 75 -4.45 3.19 -3.21
CA ASN A 75 -3.80 2.89 -4.48
C ASN A 75 -2.28 3.09 -4.32
N PRO A 76 -1.52 2.08 -3.83
CA PRO A 76 -0.08 2.19 -3.67
C PRO A 76 0.63 2.49 -5.00
N PRO A 77 1.80 3.16 -4.97
CA PRO A 77 2.58 3.43 -6.18
C PRO A 77 3.12 2.14 -6.82
N TYR A 78 3.22 2.13 -8.15
CA TYR A 78 3.73 0.99 -8.94
C TYR A 78 5.14 1.31 -9.45
N LEU A 79 6.14 1.11 -8.59
CA LEU A 79 7.53 1.53 -8.82
C LEU A 79 8.50 0.41 -8.43
N ALA A 80 8.87 -0.41 -9.41
CA ALA A 80 9.85 -1.51 -9.26
C ALA A 80 11.26 -1.05 -8.84
N ASN A 81 11.69 0.14 -9.24
CA ASN A 81 13.00 0.73 -8.91
C ASN A 81 12.85 1.88 -7.90
N SER A 82 12.25 1.59 -6.75
CA SER A 82 12.04 2.58 -5.70
C SER A 82 13.24 2.70 -4.75
N SER A 83 13.50 3.91 -4.26
CA SER A 83 14.46 4.20 -3.18
C SER A 83 13.95 3.77 -1.80
N ASN A 84 12.71 3.29 -1.69
CA ASN A 84 12.16 2.79 -0.43
C ASN A 84 12.88 1.49 0.00
N ILE A 85 13.79 1.61 0.97
CA ILE A 85 14.50 0.49 1.59
C ILE A 85 13.80 0.14 2.91
N ILE A 86 13.37 -1.12 3.05
CA ILE A 86 12.80 -1.60 4.30
C ILE A 86 13.93 -1.92 5.27
N GLN A 87 13.84 -1.34 6.48
CA GLN A 87 14.85 -1.50 7.52
C GLN A 87 14.94 -2.96 7.98
N LYS A 88 16.13 -3.56 7.82
CA LYS A 88 16.44 -4.93 8.27
C LYS A 88 16.25 -5.09 9.77
N GLY A 89 15.89 -6.31 10.19
CA GLY A 89 15.75 -6.67 11.61
C GLY A 89 14.43 -6.25 12.25
N THR A 90 13.46 -5.78 11.47
CA THR A 90 12.11 -5.43 11.94
C THR A 90 11.11 -6.54 11.62
N GLU A 91 10.01 -6.64 12.38
CA GLU A 91 8.91 -7.56 12.05
C GLU A 91 8.33 -7.31 10.66
N PHE A 92 8.24 -6.03 10.26
CA PHE A 92 7.83 -5.64 8.91
C PHE A 92 8.78 -6.20 7.84
N TYR A 93 10.09 -6.09 8.05
CA TYR A 93 11.09 -6.68 7.16
C TYR A 93 10.94 -8.20 7.05
N ASN A 94 10.65 -8.88 8.17
CA ASN A 94 10.45 -10.34 8.15
C ASN A 94 9.23 -10.73 7.33
N VAL A 95 8.11 -10.01 7.45
CA VAL A 95 6.92 -10.23 6.60
C VAL A 95 7.26 -10.01 5.13
N TYR A 96 7.94 -8.91 4.81
CA TYR A 96 8.33 -8.59 3.43
C TYR A 96 9.29 -9.63 2.82
N GLU A 97 10.30 -10.08 3.57
CA GLU A 97 11.25 -11.08 3.09
C GLU A 97 10.63 -12.49 3.01
N SER A 98 9.58 -12.77 3.78
CA SER A 98 8.84 -14.04 3.67
C SER A 98 8.21 -14.25 2.28
N TYR A 99 7.97 -13.16 1.53
CA TYR A 99 7.53 -13.22 0.12
C TYR A 99 8.62 -13.66 -0.86
N LYS A 100 9.82 -13.99 -0.37
CA LYS A 100 11.01 -14.23 -1.18
C LYS A 100 11.82 -15.45 -0.73
N GLU A 101 11.28 -16.32 0.11
CA GLU A 101 12.01 -17.42 0.77
C GLU A 101 12.44 -18.54 -0.18
N ILE A 102 11.49 -19.07 -0.94
CA ILE A 102 11.66 -20.18 -1.88
C ILE A 102 12.15 -19.61 -3.21
N VAL A 103 11.48 -18.58 -3.72
CA VAL A 103 11.78 -17.99 -5.04
C VAL A 103 13.20 -17.44 -5.14
N ARG A 104 13.80 -16.98 -4.04
CA ARG A 104 15.21 -16.51 -4.06
C ARG A 104 16.21 -17.62 -4.31
N LYS A 105 15.86 -18.87 -3.98
CA LYS A 105 16.71 -20.05 -4.19
C LYS A 105 16.52 -20.63 -5.59
N GLU A 106 15.33 -20.45 -6.17
CA GLU A 106 14.91 -21.15 -7.39
C GLU A 106 14.90 -20.24 -8.64
N GLU A 107 14.79 -18.91 -8.47
CA GLU A 107 14.61 -17.97 -9.58
C GLU A 107 15.83 -17.05 -9.76
N LYS A 108 16.24 -16.86 -11.01
CA LYS A 108 17.41 -16.02 -11.35
C LYS A 108 17.17 -14.53 -11.11
N ASN A 109 15.95 -14.05 -11.30
CA ASN A 109 15.61 -12.62 -11.22
C ASN A 109 14.35 -12.38 -10.39
N ILE A 110 14.55 -12.07 -9.10
CA ILE A 110 13.47 -11.70 -8.17
C ILE A 110 13.33 -10.19 -7.99
N LYS A 111 14.05 -9.36 -8.76
CA LYS A 111 14.02 -7.89 -8.64
C LYS A 111 12.60 -7.30 -8.67
N PRO A 112 11.64 -7.80 -9.48
CA PRO A 112 10.29 -7.24 -9.47
C PRO A 112 9.56 -7.40 -8.13
N LEU A 113 9.98 -8.30 -7.23
CA LEU A 113 9.44 -8.40 -5.86
C LEU A 113 9.81 -7.21 -4.97
N SER A 114 10.65 -6.29 -5.46
CA SER A 114 11.00 -5.05 -4.78
C SER A 114 10.12 -3.86 -5.20
N ASP A 115 9.07 -4.10 -5.98
CA ASP A 115 8.07 -3.09 -6.33
C ASP A 115 7.35 -2.57 -5.08
N ASP A 116 7.07 -1.28 -5.06
CA ASP A 116 6.46 -0.61 -3.91
C ASP A 116 5.06 -1.14 -3.61
N TYR A 117 4.26 -1.56 -4.60
CA TYR A 117 2.96 -2.16 -4.30
C TYR A 117 3.10 -3.45 -3.46
N ILE A 118 4.17 -4.23 -3.66
CA ILE A 118 4.47 -5.43 -2.87
C ILE A 118 4.92 -5.05 -1.46
N LYS A 119 5.72 -4.00 -1.32
CA LYS A 119 6.09 -3.45 0.00
C LYS A 119 4.87 -2.94 0.77
N PHE A 120 3.91 -2.32 0.07
CA PHE A 120 2.64 -1.90 0.65
C PHE A 120 1.78 -3.09 1.07
N ILE A 121 1.68 -4.15 0.26
CA ILE A 121 1.03 -5.40 0.66
C ILE A 121 1.71 -5.97 1.92
N ALA A 122 3.05 -5.99 1.97
CA ALA A 122 3.79 -6.45 3.15
C ALA A 122 3.53 -5.59 4.39
N PHE A 123 3.45 -4.27 4.24
CA PHE A 123 3.13 -3.36 5.35
C PHE A 123 1.72 -3.61 5.86
N ALA A 124 0.75 -3.74 4.96
CA ALA A 124 -0.63 -4.01 5.32
C ALA A 124 -0.77 -5.36 6.02
N HIS A 125 -0.15 -6.40 5.47
CA HIS A 125 -0.07 -7.72 6.08
C HIS A 125 0.55 -7.66 7.48
N TYR A 126 1.70 -7.01 7.64
CA TYR A 126 2.33 -6.80 8.94
C TYR A 126 1.38 -6.15 9.95
N LYS A 127 0.65 -5.09 9.56
CA LYS A 127 -0.30 -4.40 10.44
C LYS A 127 -1.49 -5.28 10.83
N ILE A 128 -2.08 -6.00 9.88
CA ILE A 128 -3.20 -6.90 10.17
C ILE A 128 -2.76 -8.08 11.04
N LYS A 129 -1.54 -8.60 10.82
CA LYS A 129 -0.97 -9.66 11.67
C LYS A 129 -0.79 -9.21 13.12
N GLN A 130 -0.32 -7.97 13.35
CA GLN A 130 -0.25 -7.38 14.68
C GLN A 130 -1.62 -7.13 15.32
N ALA A 131 -2.63 -6.75 14.52
CA ALA A 131 -3.98 -6.51 15.00
C ALA A 131 -4.72 -7.81 15.35
N GLY A 132 -4.38 -8.92 14.69
CA GLY A 132 -5.03 -10.22 14.81
C GLY A 132 -6.27 -10.36 13.92
N LYS A 133 -6.86 -9.24 13.48
CA LYS A 133 -8.04 -9.16 12.61
C LYS A 133 -8.02 -7.86 11.80
N GLY A 134 -8.77 -7.84 10.69
CA GLY A 134 -8.99 -6.64 9.89
C GLY A 134 -9.05 -6.90 8.39
N ILE A 135 -9.08 -5.82 7.61
CA ILE A 135 -9.34 -5.84 6.17
C ILE A 135 -8.30 -4.98 5.44
N VAL A 136 -7.77 -5.49 4.33
CA VAL A 136 -6.94 -4.74 3.38
C VAL A 136 -7.65 -4.68 2.04
N GLY A 137 -7.93 -3.49 1.51
CA GLY A 137 -8.54 -3.31 0.19
C GLY A 137 -7.74 -2.34 -0.67
N ILE A 138 -6.91 -2.82 -1.59
CA ILE A 138 -5.99 -1.97 -2.35
C ILE A 138 -6.00 -2.25 -3.85
N ILE A 139 -5.74 -1.21 -4.63
CA ILE A 139 -5.56 -1.28 -6.09
C ILE A 139 -4.07 -1.53 -6.37
N THR A 140 -3.77 -2.58 -7.12
CA THR A 140 -2.40 -3.09 -7.31
C THR A 140 -2.12 -3.35 -8.79
N ASN A 141 -0.84 -3.39 -9.14
CA ASN A 141 -0.42 -4.08 -10.35
C ASN A 141 -0.82 -5.56 -10.26
N ASN A 142 -1.45 -6.12 -11.31
CA ASN A 142 -1.96 -7.50 -11.32
C ASN A 142 -0.89 -8.58 -11.56
N SER A 143 0.37 -8.23 -11.76
CA SER A 143 1.45 -9.17 -12.08
C SER A 143 1.68 -10.27 -11.03
N TYR A 144 1.23 -10.08 -9.79
CA TYR A 144 1.36 -11.09 -8.74
C TYR A 144 0.38 -12.26 -8.89
N LEU A 145 -0.68 -12.12 -9.69
CA LEU A 145 -1.72 -13.14 -9.85
C LEU A 145 -1.15 -14.42 -10.47
N ASP A 146 -0.36 -14.27 -11.52
CA ASP A 146 0.18 -15.39 -12.31
C ASP A 146 1.72 -15.39 -12.40
N GLY A 147 2.39 -14.34 -11.91
CA GLY A 147 3.84 -14.24 -12.01
C GLY A 147 4.55 -15.36 -11.24
N LEU A 148 5.51 -16.02 -11.90
CA LEU A 148 6.28 -17.16 -11.38
C LEU A 148 6.98 -16.83 -10.05
N ILE A 149 7.62 -15.67 -9.98
CA ILE A 149 8.36 -15.18 -8.80
C ILE A 149 7.45 -14.75 -7.64
N HIS A 150 6.14 -14.60 -7.86
CA HIS A 150 5.20 -14.15 -6.82
C HIS A 150 4.57 -15.32 -6.04
N ARG A 151 5.02 -16.56 -6.26
CA ARG A 151 4.45 -17.75 -5.59
C ARG A 151 4.56 -17.69 -4.07
N ASP A 152 5.66 -17.17 -3.53
CA ASP A 152 5.81 -16.99 -2.08
C ASP A 152 4.87 -15.91 -1.54
N LEU A 153 4.72 -14.80 -2.25
CA LEU A 153 3.74 -13.77 -1.90
C LEU A 153 2.32 -14.38 -1.82
N ARG A 154 1.88 -15.09 -2.86
CA ARG A 154 0.56 -15.73 -2.88
C ARG A 154 0.39 -16.75 -1.75
N ARG A 155 1.41 -17.58 -1.52
CA ARG A 155 1.44 -18.57 -0.43
C ARG A 155 1.27 -17.89 0.93
N LYS A 156 2.11 -16.89 1.24
CA LYS A 156 2.07 -16.17 2.53
C LYS A 156 0.74 -15.47 2.76
N LEU A 157 0.15 -14.87 1.72
CA LEU A 157 -1.20 -14.28 1.84
C LEU A 157 -2.24 -15.36 2.16
N SER A 158 -2.21 -16.49 1.47
CA SER A 158 -3.14 -17.61 1.71
C SER A 158 -2.96 -18.29 3.07
N GLU A 159 -1.77 -18.26 3.65
CA GLU A 159 -1.50 -18.81 4.98
C GLU A 159 -2.02 -17.92 6.11
N ASP A 160 -1.90 -16.59 5.96
CA ASP A 160 -2.10 -15.64 7.05
C ASP A 160 -3.47 -14.94 7.04
N PHE A 161 -4.22 -14.98 5.91
CA PHE A 161 -5.56 -14.40 5.76
C PHE A 161 -6.64 -15.48 5.58
N ASP A 162 -7.82 -15.23 6.13
CA ASP A 162 -8.94 -16.19 6.12
C ASP A 162 -9.73 -16.15 4.80
N GLU A 163 -9.84 -14.97 4.19
CA GLU A 163 -10.50 -14.81 2.89
C GLU A 163 -9.71 -13.85 2.01
N ILE A 164 -9.63 -14.18 0.71
CA ILE A 164 -8.93 -13.41 -0.30
C ILE A 164 -9.85 -13.26 -1.50
N TYR A 165 -10.24 -12.02 -1.80
CA TYR A 165 -11.00 -11.68 -2.99
C TYR A 165 -10.13 -10.87 -3.94
N ILE A 166 -10.16 -11.23 -5.21
CA ILE A 166 -9.36 -10.60 -6.25
C ILE A 166 -10.28 -10.26 -7.41
N LEU A 167 -10.30 -8.99 -7.78
CA LEU A 167 -10.90 -8.52 -9.02
C LEU A 167 -9.78 -8.11 -9.98
N ASN A 168 -9.50 -8.95 -10.97
CA ASN A 168 -8.53 -8.62 -12.01
C ASN A 168 -9.19 -7.70 -13.04
N LEU A 169 -8.71 -6.45 -13.14
CA LEU A 169 -9.18 -5.47 -14.11
C LEU A 169 -8.43 -5.56 -15.44
N HIS A 170 -7.47 -6.49 -15.55
CA HIS A 170 -6.65 -6.71 -16.74
C HIS A 170 -5.96 -5.42 -17.23
N GLY A 171 -6.02 -5.13 -18.53
CA GLY A 171 -5.48 -3.89 -19.11
C GLY A 171 -3.96 -3.85 -19.19
N ASN A 172 -3.29 -5.01 -19.17
CA ASN A 172 -1.84 -5.04 -19.35
C ASN A 172 -1.49 -4.90 -20.82
N SER A 173 -1.05 -3.72 -21.26
CA SER A 173 -0.78 -3.46 -22.69
C SER A 173 0.39 -4.27 -23.26
N LYS A 174 1.24 -4.86 -22.39
CA LYS A 174 2.37 -5.71 -22.80
C LYS A 174 1.96 -7.16 -22.98
N ARG A 175 0.88 -7.58 -22.32
CA ARG A 175 0.23 -8.85 -22.58
C ARG A 175 -0.75 -8.59 -23.71
N LYS A 176 -0.71 -9.38 -24.78
CA LYS A 176 -1.60 -9.20 -25.94
C LYS A 176 -3.00 -9.73 -25.63
N GLU A 177 -3.52 -9.36 -24.46
CA GLU A 177 -4.85 -9.71 -23.97
C GLU A 177 -5.91 -9.02 -24.84
N LYS A 178 -7.04 -9.70 -24.99
CA LYS A 178 -8.19 -9.21 -25.74
C LYS A 178 -9.37 -9.11 -24.80
N ASN A 179 -10.19 -8.09 -25.00
CA ASN A 179 -11.45 -7.98 -24.29
C ASN A 179 -12.43 -9.08 -24.78
N PRO A 180 -13.57 -9.31 -24.09
CA PRO A 180 -14.55 -10.32 -24.51
C PRO A 180 -15.12 -10.13 -25.92
N ALA A 181 -15.09 -8.90 -26.45
CA ALA A 181 -15.49 -8.59 -27.82
C ALA A 181 -14.36 -8.79 -28.86
N GLY A 182 -13.19 -9.29 -28.45
CA GLY A 182 -12.04 -9.57 -29.32
C GLY A 182 -11.17 -8.36 -29.65
N GLY A 183 -11.51 -7.17 -29.12
CA GLY A 183 -10.74 -5.94 -29.25
C GLY A 183 -9.56 -5.88 -28.30
N LYS A 184 -8.78 -4.80 -28.37
CA LYS A 184 -7.68 -4.54 -27.43
C LYS A 184 -8.25 -4.43 -26.02
N ASP A 185 -7.58 -5.06 -25.07
CA ASP A 185 -7.90 -4.87 -23.66
C ASP A 185 -7.23 -3.59 -23.15
N GLU A 186 -8.05 -2.66 -22.65
CA GLU A 186 -7.63 -1.30 -22.30
C GLU A 186 -7.53 -1.11 -20.79
N ASN A 187 -6.52 -0.36 -20.36
CA ASN A 187 -6.27 -0.13 -18.95
C ASN A 187 -7.17 0.98 -18.41
N VAL A 188 -7.81 0.73 -17.27
CA VAL A 188 -8.68 1.71 -16.57
C VAL A 188 -7.97 2.98 -16.10
N PHE A 189 -6.64 2.98 -15.99
CA PHE A 189 -5.83 4.12 -15.55
C PHE A 189 -4.91 4.70 -16.64
N ASN A 190 -5.08 4.30 -17.91
CA ASN A 190 -4.21 4.72 -19.02
C ASN A 190 -2.71 4.43 -18.79
N ILE A 191 -2.38 3.34 -18.09
CA ILE A 191 -1.00 2.86 -17.88
C ILE A 191 -0.74 1.53 -18.62
N GLN A 192 0.53 1.13 -18.71
CA GLN A 192 0.91 -0.10 -19.42
C GLN A 192 0.72 -1.37 -18.58
N GLN A 193 0.91 -1.27 -17.26
CA GLN A 193 0.82 -2.40 -16.34
C GLN A 193 -0.64 -2.78 -16.12
N GLY A 194 -0.94 -4.08 -16.09
CA GLY A 194 -2.27 -4.54 -15.72
C GLY A 194 -2.59 -4.24 -14.26
N VAL A 195 -3.88 -4.16 -13.96
CA VAL A 195 -4.40 -3.66 -12.68
C VAL A 195 -5.35 -4.68 -12.07
N GLY A 196 -5.32 -4.81 -10.75
CA GLY A 196 -6.28 -5.60 -10.01
C GLY A 196 -6.57 -5.00 -8.65
N ILE A 197 -7.78 -5.25 -8.14
CA ILE A 197 -8.17 -4.92 -6.77
C ILE A 197 -8.03 -6.19 -5.94
N ILE A 198 -7.34 -6.09 -4.81
CA ILE A 198 -7.23 -7.16 -3.83
C ILE A 198 -7.92 -6.76 -2.53
N LEU A 199 -8.74 -7.66 -2.02
CA LEU A 199 -9.36 -7.59 -0.70
C LEU A 199 -8.89 -8.78 0.13
N LEU A 200 -8.21 -8.51 1.24
CA LEU A 200 -7.71 -9.49 2.19
C LEU A 200 -8.47 -9.34 3.50
N VAL A 201 -9.02 -10.43 4.03
CA VAL A 201 -9.80 -10.43 5.28
C VAL A 201 -9.16 -11.37 6.30
N LYS A 202 -8.99 -10.86 7.52
CA LYS A 202 -8.59 -11.63 8.69
C LYS A 202 -9.65 -11.46 9.79
N LYS A 203 -10.20 -12.56 10.29
CA LYS A 203 -11.32 -12.58 11.25
C LYS A 203 -10.86 -12.46 12.70
#